data_AF-A0A938FSC3-F1
#
_entry.id   AF-A0A938FSC3-F1
#
_cell.length_a   1.000
_cell.length_b   1.000
_cell.length_c   1.000
_cell.angle_alpha   90.00
_cell.angle_beta   90.00
_cell.angle_gamma   90.00
#
_symmetry.space_group_name_H-M   'P 1'
#
loop_
_entity.id
_entity.type
_entity.pdbx_description
1 polymer ?
#
loop_
_entity_poly.entity_id
_entity_poly.type
_entity_poly.pdbx_seq_one_letter_code
_entity_poly.pdbx_strand_id
1 'polypeptide(L)'
;MRPLRSARLAWTRHIGLRAGRAVPLLIAAGLQAQSLKVYSEFQRVDPFGNVVAADRVERPREILSPAVARNAFHSFRLAVTLEAGTPAHLYLQQNPGNAFGITVYRESHVKVGDSWIPDRLRKIKLPYLILLPDGEIPGETTATFWLDLWTPAGAPTGRVRVEALIQAGGRWVVYPLEARVASTTAPALRSPAGLAPGIAERSDAPVFAAWCGAAEEHGEALTARQLVRRNALQDVALARQRNEVIPPAWCSGPKPAGAEWYLPVRDRLIRPVIPGGAEK
;
A
#
# COMPACT_ATOMS: atom_id res chain seq x y z
N MET A 1 -0.43 88.68 -58.42
CA MET A 1 0.95 88.68 -57.88
C MET A 1 0.90 88.19 -56.44
N ARG A 2 1.83 87.29 -56.04
CA ARG A 2 2.05 86.75 -54.66
C ARG A 2 2.33 87.90 -53.64
N PRO A 3 2.42 87.70 -52.28
CA PRO A 3 2.46 86.45 -51.48
C PRO A 3 1.77 86.42 -50.06
N LEU A 4 1.63 85.19 -49.52
CA LEU A 4 2.00 84.63 -48.18
C LEU A 4 1.81 85.39 -46.84
N ARG A 5 1.21 84.68 -45.84
CA ARG A 5 1.80 84.17 -44.54
C ARG A 5 0.68 83.81 -43.54
N SER A 6 0.39 82.53 -43.23
CA SER A 6 0.93 81.64 -42.15
C SER A 6 0.54 82.04 -40.71
N ALA A 7 -0.41 81.36 -40.04
CA ALA A 7 -0.25 80.20 -39.10
C ALA A 7 -0.35 80.66 -37.61
N ARG A 8 -0.85 79.98 -36.57
CA ARG A 8 -1.06 78.57 -36.15
C ARG A 8 -2.18 78.53 -35.06
N LEU A 9 -3.25 77.75 -35.20
CA LEU A 9 -3.59 76.43 -34.59
C LEU A 9 -3.10 76.10 -33.17
N ALA A 10 -4.09 75.88 -32.30
CA ALA A 10 -4.03 75.47 -30.90
C ALA A 10 -3.97 73.95 -30.72
N TRP A 11 -3.43 73.56 -29.58
CA TRP A 11 -3.13 72.19 -29.15
C TRP A 11 -4.39 71.38 -28.79
N THR A 12 -4.47 70.15 -29.29
CA THR A 12 -5.36 69.09 -28.82
C THR A 12 -4.54 67.98 -28.15
N ARG A 13 -4.87 67.65 -26.90
CA ARG A 13 -4.31 66.51 -26.15
C ARG A 13 -4.99 65.22 -26.59
N HIS A 14 -4.22 64.27 -27.12
CA HIS A 14 -4.69 62.91 -27.39
C HIS A 14 -4.57 62.02 -26.15
N ILE A 15 -5.69 61.42 -25.74
CA ILE A 15 -5.76 60.36 -24.71
C ILE A 15 -5.38 59.03 -25.38
N GLY A 16 -4.25 58.45 -24.98
CA GLY A 16 -3.79 57.16 -25.45
C GLY A 16 -4.48 56.01 -24.69
N LEU A 17 -5.38 55.29 -25.36
CA LEU A 17 -5.84 53.97 -24.93
C LEU A 17 -4.70 52.96 -25.14
N ARG A 18 -4.11 52.48 -24.04
CA ARG A 18 -3.17 51.35 -24.07
C ARG A 18 -3.97 50.06 -24.21
N ALA A 19 -3.78 49.36 -25.32
CA ALA A 19 -4.26 48.00 -25.53
C ALA A 19 -3.66 47.07 -24.45
N GLY A 20 -4.46 46.69 -23.46
CA GLY A 20 -4.10 45.68 -22.47
C GLY A 20 -4.00 44.31 -23.16
N ARG A 21 -2.80 43.74 -23.18
CA ARG A 21 -2.57 42.35 -23.59
C ARG A 21 -3.34 41.44 -22.63
N ALA A 22 -4.42 40.82 -23.10
CA ALA A 22 -5.05 39.72 -22.41
C ALA A 22 -4.07 38.55 -22.37
N VAL A 23 -3.56 38.21 -21.18
CA VAL A 23 -2.77 37.00 -20.95
C VAL A 23 -3.76 35.84 -20.84
N PRO A 24 -3.75 34.86 -21.75
CA PRO A 24 -4.61 33.70 -21.60
C PRO A 24 -4.12 32.88 -20.40
N LEU A 25 -4.99 32.78 -19.39
CA LEU A 25 -4.80 31.89 -18.26
C LEU A 25 -4.99 30.45 -18.78
N LEU A 26 -3.88 29.78 -19.10
CA LEU A 26 -3.87 28.34 -19.39
C LEU A 26 -4.30 27.60 -18.12
N ILE A 27 -5.57 27.21 -18.05
CA ILE A 27 -6.07 26.25 -17.08
C ILE A 27 -5.42 24.91 -17.46
N ALA A 28 -4.30 24.60 -16.81
CA ALA A 28 -3.71 23.27 -16.87
C ALA A 28 -4.70 22.32 -16.21
N ALA A 29 -5.53 21.66 -17.02
CA ALA A 29 -6.26 20.48 -16.58
C ALA A 29 -5.20 19.45 -16.17
N GLY A 30 -5.03 19.29 -14.85
CA GLY A 30 -4.13 18.28 -14.31
C GLY A 30 -4.66 16.92 -14.70
N LEU A 31 -4.10 16.33 -15.77
CA LEU A 31 -4.20 14.90 -16.05
C LEU A 31 -3.84 14.19 -14.74
N GLN A 32 -4.80 13.47 -14.15
CA GLN A 32 -4.48 12.71 -12.95
C GLN A 32 -3.56 11.59 -13.40
N ALA A 33 -2.30 11.70 -13.01
CA ALA A 33 -1.32 10.69 -13.31
C ALA A 33 -1.79 9.37 -12.71
N GLN A 34 -2.04 8.40 -13.59
CA GLN A 34 -2.29 7.01 -13.20
C GLN A 34 -1.12 6.56 -12.32
N SER A 35 -1.43 5.99 -11.15
CA SER A 35 -0.39 5.61 -10.21
C SER A 35 -0.62 4.21 -9.65
N LEU A 36 0.48 3.51 -9.43
CA LEU A 36 0.54 2.24 -8.75
C LEU A 36 1.49 2.41 -7.57
N LYS A 37 1.00 2.14 -6.36
CA LYS A 37 1.78 2.22 -5.13
C LYS A 37 1.68 0.91 -4.36
N VAL A 38 2.78 0.54 -3.70
CA VAL A 38 2.83 -0.59 -2.78
C VAL A 38 3.02 -0.06 -1.37
N TYR A 39 2.24 -0.61 -0.44
CA TYR A 39 2.22 -0.29 0.96
C TYR A 39 2.40 -1.56 1.80
N SER A 40 2.70 -1.38 3.08
CA SER A 40 2.81 -2.51 3.99
C SER A 40 1.41 -3.06 4.25
N GLU A 41 1.32 -4.28 4.78
CA GLU A 41 0.04 -4.80 5.23
C GLU A 41 -0.66 -3.92 6.28
N PHE A 42 0.10 -3.03 6.94
CA PHE A 42 -0.34 -2.13 8.01
C PHE A 42 -0.76 -0.73 7.53
N GLN A 43 -0.75 -0.45 6.23
CA GLN A 43 -1.21 0.84 5.71
C GLN A 43 -2.43 0.64 4.81
N ARG A 44 -3.64 0.73 5.41
CA ARG A 44 -4.88 0.66 4.66
C ARG A 44 -5.08 1.93 3.84
N VAL A 45 -5.51 1.76 2.59
CA VAL A 45 -5.78 2.85 1.65
C VAL A 45 -7.28 2.91 1.38
N ASP A 46 -7.84 4.11 1.46
CA ASP A 46 -9.25 4.37 1.18
C ASP A 46 -9.53 4.35 -0.35
N PRO A 47 -10.80 4.38 -0.78
CA PRO A 47 -11.18 4.38 -2.20
C PRO A 47 -10.73 5.63 -2.99
N PHE A 48 -10.12 6.60 -2.32
CA PHE A 48 -9.66 7.87 -2.88
C PHE A 48 -8.13 7.98 -2.90
N GLY A 49 -7.43 6.92 -2.49
CA GLY A 49 -5.97 6.84 -2.52
C GLY A 49 -5.27 7.38 -1.28
N ASN A 50 -6.01 7.72 -0.21
CA ASN A 50 -5.43 8.20 1.04
C ASN A 50 -5.23 7.06 2.03
N VAL A 51 -4.14 7.13 2.81
CA VAL A 51 -3.97 6.23 3.96
C VAL A 51 -5.02 6.56 5.03
N VAL A 52 -5.74 5.53 5.48
CA VAL A 52 -6.73 5.59 6.55
C VAL A 52 -6.11 6.24 7.78
N ALA A 53 -6.82 7.20 8.39
CA ALA A 53 -6.27 8.07 9.45
C ALA A 53 -5.63 7.28 10.61
N ALA A 54 -6.28 6.19 11.04
CA ALA A 54 -5.79 5.33 12.13
C ALA A 54 -4.43 4.68 11.84
N ASP A 55 -4.08 4.49 10.57
CA ASP A 55 -2.88 3.76 10.14
C ASP A 55 -1.73 4.69 9.72
N ARG A 56 -1.97 6.00 9.73
CA ARG A 56 -0.93 6.97 9.35
C ARG A 56 0.25 6.87 10.32
N VAL A 57 1.43 6.94 9.74
CA VAL A 57 2.70 6.97 10.47
C VAL A 57 3.49 8.18 9.96
N GLU A 58 4.25 8.80 10.83
CA GLU A 58 5.05 10.00 10.48
C GLU A 58 6.08 9.67 9.40
N ARG A 59 6.69 8.49 9.49
CA ARG A 59 7.74 8.02 8.58
C ARG A 59 7.42 6.61 8.10
N PRO A 60 6.61 6.48 7.03
CA PRO A 60 6.32 5.19 6.42
C PRO A 60 7.60 4.45 6.06
N ARG A 61 7.66 3.17 6.36
CA ARG A 61 8.78 2.33 5.97
C ARG A 61 8.80 2.17 4.45
N GLU A 62 9.98 2.28 3.86
CA GLU A 62 10.19 1.92 2.46
C GLU A 62 10.18 0.39 2.28
N ILE A 63 9.41 -0.07 1.29
CA ILE A 63 9.12 -1.50 1.06
C ILE A 63 9.71 -1.93 -0.27
N LEU A 64 11.02 -1.72 -0.44
CA LEU A 64 11.70 -2.11 -1.67
C LEU A 64 12.29 -3.52 -1.60
N SER A 65 12.74 -3.97 -0.43
CA SER A 65 13.46 -5.24 -0.29
C SER A 65 13.27 -5.88 1.11
N PRO A 66 12.03 -6.16 1.56
CA PRO A 66 11.79 -6.86 2.82
C PRO A 66 12.43 -8.26 2.83
N ALA A 67 12.87 -8.68 4.02
CA ALA A 67 13.27 -10.06 4.24
C ALA A 67 12.02 -10.92 4.43
N VAL A 68 12.00 -12.10 3.81
CA VAL A 68 10.91 -13.08 3.95
C VAL A 68 11.47 -14.41 4.44
N ALA A 69 10.78 -15.04 5.39
CA ALA A 69 11.15 -16.38 5.86
C ALA A 69 10.62 -17.45 4.89
N ARG A 70 11.29 -18.59 4.84
CA ARG A 70 10.77 -19.79 4.19
C ARG A 70 9.60 -20.35 4.98
N ASN A 71 8.72 -21.09 4.31
CA ASN A 71 7.50 -21.66 4.91
C ASN A 71 6.59 -20.58 5.54
N ALA A 72 6.62 -19.36 4.99
CA ALA A 72 5.92 -18.21 5.54
C ALA A 72 5.20 -17.41 4.46
N PHE A 73 4.16 -16.68 4.88
CA PHE A 73 3.53 -15.66 4.07
C PHE A 73 4.17 -14.29 4.33
N HIS A 74 4.20 -13.46 3.30
CA HIS A 74 4.54 -12.05 3.42
C HIS A 74 3.58 -11.26 2.53
N SER A 75 2.93 -10.25 3.11
CA SER A 75 1.83 -9.58 2.46
C SER A 75 2.08 -8.08 2.27
N PHE A 76 1.51 -7.54 1.20
CA PHE A 76 1.56 -6.13 0.83
C PHE A 76 0.18 -5.65 0.40
N ARG A 77 0.01 -4.33 0.37
CA ARG A 77 -1.17 -3.70 -0.23
C ARG A 77 -0.77 -2.98 -1.51
N LEU A 78 -1.54 -3.14 -2.56
CA LEU A 78 -1.40 -2.39 -3.81
C LEU A 78 -2.52 -1.36 -3.86
N ALA A 79 -2.23 -0.12 -4.23
CA ALA A 79 -3.23 0.88 -4.57
C ALA A 79 -3.02 1.34 -6.02
N VAL A 80 -4.09 1.26 -6.81
CA VAL A 80 -4.11 1.67 -8.22
C VAL A 80 -5.07 2.83 -8.36
N THR A 81 -4.53 4.03 -8.58
CA THR A 81 -5.33 5.24 -8.80
C THR A 81 -5.43 5.53 -10.29
N LEU A 82 -6.66 5.71 -10.78
CA LEU A 82 -6.97 5.90 -12.20
C LEU A 82 -7.88 7.11 -12.40
N GLU A 83 -7.82 7.69 -13.59
CA GLU A 83 -8.89 8.57 -14.05
C GLU A 83 -10.19 7.77 -14.21
N ALA A 84 -11.30 8.36 -13.77
CA ALA A 84 -12.61 7.72 -13.84
C ALA A 84 -12.94 7.26 -15.27
N GLY A 85 -13.49 6.05 -15.39
CA GLY A 85 -13.83 5.44 -16.67
C GLY A 85 -12.64 4.92 -17.50
N THR A 86 -11.39 5.10 -17.04
CA THR A 86 -10.21 4.55 -17.74
C THR A 86 -10.03 3.07 -17.38
N PRO A 87 -10.17 2.13 -18.34
CA PRO A 87 -9.90 0.73 -18.06
C PRO A 87 -8.40 0.51 -17.85
N ALA A 88 -8.07 -0.31 -16.86
CA ALA A 88 -6.70 -0.75 -16.59
C ALA A 88 -6.64 -2.26 -16.38
N HIS A 89 -5.51 -2.89 -16.67
CA HIS A 89 -5.26 -4.29 -16.33
C HIS A 89 -4.12 -4.37 -15.31
N LEU A 90 -4.35 -5.05 -14.19
CA LEU A 90 -3.33 -5.38 -13.19
C LEU A 90 -2.65 -6.71 -13.55
N TYR A 91 -1.32 -6.70 -13.49
CA TYR A 91 -0.45 -7.87 -13.69
C TYR A 91 0.50 -8.00 -12.50
N LEU A 92 0.98 -9.22 -12.28
CA LEU A 92 2.12 -9.50 -11.41
C LEU A 92 3.13 -10.38 -12.14
N GLN A 93 4.40 -10.11 -11.92
CA GLN A 93 5.51 -10.91 -12.44
C GLN A 93 6.54 -11.14 -11.34
N GLN A 94 7.34 -12.20 -11.50
CA GLN A 94 8.45 -12.49 -10.60
C GLN A 94 9.65 -13.09 -11.35
N ASN A 95 10.85 -12.84 -10.85
CA ASN A 95 12.10 -13.39 -11.38
C ASN A 95 13.03 -13.83 -10.23
N PRO A 96 13.44 -15.11 -10.15
CA PRO A 96 13.08 -16.21 -11.04
C PRO A 96 11.57 -16.53 -11.00
N GLY A 97 11.07 -17.11 -12.09
CA GLY A 97 9.69 -17.58 -12.16
C GLY A 97 9.40 -18.62 -11.07
N ASN A 98 8.18 -18.60 -10.52
CA ASN A 98 7.71 -19.53 -9.48
C ASN A 98 8.49 -19.51 -8.15
N ALA A 99 9.26 -18.45 -7.87
CA ALA A 99 9.96 -18.29 -6.59
C ALA A 99 8.99 -18.21 -5.40
N PHE A 100 7.85 -17.53 -5.58
CA PHE A 100 6.75 -17.43 -4.64
C PHE A 100 5.47 -18.02 -5.21
N GLY A 101 4.65 -18.60 -4.32
CA GLY A 101 3.23 -18.78 -4.57
C GLY A 101 2.52 -17.43 -4.38
N ILE A 102 2.04 -16.83 -5.46
CA ILE A 102 1.42 -15.50 -5.44
C ILE A 102 -0.09 -15.63 -5.41
N THR A 103 -0.75 -15.01 -4.44
CA THR A 103 -2.21 -14.81 -4.44
C THR A 103 -2.54 -13.33 -4.34
N VAL A 104 -3.51 -12.88 -5.14
CA VAL A 104 -4.01 -11.50 -5.09
C VAL A 104 -5.49 -11.51 -4.74
N TYR A 105 -5.88 -10.58 -3.88
CA TYR A 105 -7.26 -10.33 -3.53
C TYR A 105 -7.61 -8.89 -3.86
N ARG A 106 -8.80 -8.65 -4.43
CA ARG A 106 -9.43 -7.33 -4.43
C ARG A 106 -9.98 -7.07 -3.05
N GLU A 107 -9.72 -5.88 -2.51
CA GLU A 107 -10.30 -5.47 -1.25
C GLU A 107 -11.63 -4.74 -1.51
N SER A 108 -12.61 -4.98 -0.64
CA SER A 108 -13.83 -4.18 -0.57
C SER A 108 -13.78 -3.24 0.63
N HIS A 109 -14.28 -2.02 0.44
CA HIS A 109 -14.34 -1.01 1.49
C HIS A 109 -15.66 -1.04 2.23
N VAL A 110 -15.58 -0.76 3.52
CA VAL A 110 -16.72 -0.63 4.42
C VAL A 110 -16.72 0.79 4.97
N LYS A 111 -17.89 1.44 4.98
CA LYS A 111 -18.05 2.76 5.59
C LYS A 111 -18.12 2.63 7.11
N VAL A 112 -17.26 3.37 7.81
CA VAL A 112 -17.17 3.39 9.27
C VAL A 112 -17.10 4.86 9.70
N GLY A 113 -18.22 5.38 10.23
CA GLY A 113 -18.39 6.82 10.42
C GLY A 113 -18.21 7.57 9.10
N ASP A 114 -17.29 8.54 9.08
CA ASP A 114 -16.96 9.33 7.89
C ASP A 114 -15.81 8.74 7.05
N SER A 115 -15.27 7.58 7.44
CA SER A 115 -14.14 6.94 6.77
C SER A 115 -14.56 5.70 5.98
N TRP A 116 -13.79 5.37 4.95
CA TRP A 116 -13.88 4.11 4.23
C TRP A 116 -12.67 3.24 4.53
N ILE A 117 -12.89 2.01 4.99
CA ILE A 117 -11.84 1.10 5.43
C ILE A 117 -11.86 -0.17 4.57
N PRO A 118 -10.77 -0.55 3.88
CA PRO A 118 -10.69 -1.82 3.17
C PRO A 118 -10.61 -2.99 4.17
N ASP A 119 -11.39 -4.06 3.94
CA ASP A 119 -11.39 -5.22 4.83
C ASP A 119 -11.66 -6.56 4.15
N ARG A 120 -12.82 -6.73 3.50
CA ARG A 120 -13.19 -8.02 2.89
C ARG A 120 -12.31 -8.30 1.67
N LEU A 121 -11.89 -9.56 1.54
CA LEU A 121 -10.98 -10.00 0.48
C LEU A 121 -11.68 -10.95 -0.49
N ARG A 122 -11.65 -10.61 -1.77
CA ARG A 122 -12.09 -11.49 -2.86
C ARG A 122 -10.89 -11.90 -3.70
N LYS A 123 -10.56 -13.19 -3.76
CA LYS A 123 -9.47 -13.68 -4.60
C LYS A 123 -9.77 -13.37 -6.07
N ILE A 124 -8.76 -12.85 -6.78
CA ILE A 124 -8.86 -12.53 -8.21
C ILE A 124 -7.91 -13.38 -9.04
N LYS A 125 -8.18 -13.48 -10.35
CA LYS A 125 -7.28 -14.04 -11.34
C LYS A 125 -6.57 -12.89 -12.07
N LEU A 126 -5.30 -13.09 -12.40
CA LEU A 126 -4.51 -12.14 -13.17
C LEU A 126 -4.41 -12.61 -14.64
N PRO A 127 -4.35 -11.68 -15.62
CA PRO A 127 -4.54 -10.23 -15.43
C PRO A 127 -5.97 -9.88 -15.00
N TYR A 128 -6.10 -8.82 -14.21
CA TYR A 128 -7.39 -8.38 -13.66
C TYR A 128 -7.78 -7.03 -14.23
N LEU A 129 -8.96 -6.95 -14.86
CA LEU A 129 -9.54 -5.70 -15.34
C LEU A 129 -9.99 -4.83 -14.14
N ILE A 130 -9.54 -3.58 -14.14
CA ILE A 130 -9.95 -2.53 -13.21
C ILE A 130 -10.71 -1.50 -14.04
N LEU A 131 -11.93 -1.20 -13.60
CA LEU A 131 -12.74 -0.11 -14.11
C LEU A 131 -13.30 0.63 -12.90
N LEU A 132 -13.02 1.93 -12.77
CA LEU A 132 -13.45 2.73 -11.63
C LEU A 132 -14.45 3.82 -12.07
N PRO A 133 -15.48 4.11 -11.27
CA PRO A 133 -15.85 3.42 -10.01
C PRO A 133 -16.31 1.96 -10.26
N ASP A 134 -16.05 1.07 -9.30
CA ASP A 134 -16.32 -0.39 -9.34
C ASP A 134 -17.49 -0.78 -8.41
N GLY A 135 -18.38 0.18 -8.12
CA GLY A 135 -19.50 -0.03 -7.20
C GLY A 135 -20.21 1.26 -6.79
N GLU A 136 -20.74 1.25 -5.57
CA GLU A 136 -21.62 2.33 -5.05
C GLU A 136 -20.86 3.48 -4.38
N ILE A 137 -19.53 3.42 -4.27
CA ILE A 137 -18.75 4.43 -3.56
C ILE A 137 -18.65 5.69 -4.43
N PRO A 138 -19.26 6.83 -4.02
CA PRO A 138 -19.26 8.03 -4.83
C PRO A 138 -17.84 8.60 -4.98
N GLY A 139 -17.41 8.83 -6.22
CA GLY A 139 -16.09 9.42 -6.51
C GLY A 139 -14.90 8.47 -6.28
N GLU A 140 -15.13 7.15 -6.27
CA GLU A 140 -14.03 6.17 -6.20
C GLU A 140 -13.03 6.40 -7.35
N THR A 141 -11.77 6.59 -6.99
CA THR A 141 -10.65 6.80 -7.92
C THR A 141 -9.52 5.80 -7.70
N THR A 142 -9.57 5.02 -6.62
CA THR A 142 -8.52 4.07 -6.25
C THR A 142 -9.07 2.68 -5.96
N ALA A 143 -8.53 1.71 -6.69
CA ALA A 143 -8.68 0.29 -6.42
C ALA A 143 -7.59 -0.21 -5.47
N THR A 144 -7.96 -0.96 -4.43
CA THR A 144 -6.98 -1.55 -3.50
C THR A 144 -6.97 -3.07 -3.55
N PHE A 145 -5.77 -3.65 -3.42
CA PHE A 145 -5.55 -5.09 -3.50
C PHE A 145 -4.64 -5.55 -2.37
N TRP A 146 -4.88 -6.77 -1.89
CA TRP A 146 -3.98 -7.49 -1.02
C TRP A 146 -3.12 -8.44 -1.86
N LEU A 147 -1.81 -8.25 -1.83
CA LEU A 147 -0.82 -9.14 -2.44
C LEU A 147 -0.24 -10.05 -1.35
N ASP A 148 -0.38 -11.36 -1.54
CA ASP A 148 0.12 -12.36 -0.60
C ASP A 148 1.18 -13.26 -1.26
N LEU A 149 2.41 -13.23 -0.73
CA LEU A 149 3.52 -14.05 -1.19
C LEU A 149 3.74 -15.23 -0.24
N TRP A 150 3.50 -16.44 -0.71
CA TRP A 150 3.91 -17.67 -0.03
C TRP A 150 5.33 -18.05 -0.44
N THR A 151 6.23 -18.16 0.54
CA THR A 151 7.60 -18.63 0.32
C THR A 151 7.69 -20.13 0.65
N PRO A 152 7.96 -21.02 -0.32
CA PRO A 152 8.12 -22.45 -0.04
C PRO A 152 9.20 -22.75 1.01
N ALA A 153 9.01 -23.82 1.79
CA ALA A 153 9.96 -24.22 2.84
C ALA A 153 11.38 -24.49 2.30
N GLY A 154 11.48 -25.02 1.08
CA GLY A 154 12.75 -25.32 0.39
C GLY A 154 13.24 -24.21 -0.55
N ALA A 155 12.65 -23.01 -0.53
CA ALA A 155 13.02 -21.94 -1.45
C ALA A 155 14.51 -21.55 -1.29
N PRO A 156 15.26 -21.35 -2.39
CA PRO A 156 16.65 -20.93 -2.32
C PRO A 156 16.75 -19.55 -1.66
N THR A 157 17.79 -19.32 -0.84
CA THR A 157 18.06 -17.98 -0.32
C THR A 157 18.50 -17.06 -1.45
N GLY A 158 18.06 -15.81 -1.44
CA GLY A 158 18.45 -14.85 -2.46
C GLY A 158 17.45 -13.72 -2.62
N ARG A 159 17.69 -12.90 -3.63
CA ARG A 159 16.79 -11.81 -4.03
C ARG A 159 15.87 -12.33 -5.13
N VAL A 160 14.59 -12.04 -4.99
CA VAL A 160 13.57 -12.34 -6.00
C VAL A 160 12.92 -11.02 -6.36
N ARG A 161 12.98 -10.64 -7.64
CA ARG A 161 12.25 -9.48 -8.13
C ARG A 161 10.77 -9.84 -8.23
N VAL A 162 9.91 -8.99 -7.73
CA VAL A 162 8.45 -9.08 -7.84
C VAL A 162 7.97 -7.75 -8.40
N GLU A 163 7.14 -7.77 -9.43
CA GLU A 163 6.71 -6.54 -10.08
C GLU A 163 5.19 -6.50 -10.15
N ALA A 164 4.62 -5.41 -9.64
CA ALA A 164 3.26 -5.03 -9.95
C ALA A 164 3.27 -4.12 -11.17
N LEU A 165 2.41 -4.44 -12.14
CA LEU A 165 2.31 -3.66 -13.37
C LEU A 165 0.85 -3.33 -13.61
N ILE A 166 0.59 -2.11 -14.06
CA ILE A 166 -0.70 -1.73 -14.61
C ILE A 166 -0.53 -1.31 -16.07
N GLN A 167 -1.43 -1.76 -16.92
CA GLN A 167 -1.58 -1.25 -18.28
C GLN A 167 -2.85 -0.41 -18.35
N ALA A 168 -2.72 0.89 -18.58
CA ALA A 168 -3.85 1.81 -18.64
C ALA A 168 -3.58 2.94 -19.65
N GLY A 169 -4.59 3.29 -20.45
CA GLY A 169 -4.45 4.31 -21.50
C GLY A 169 -3.28 4.05 -22.47
N GLY A 170 -2.98 2.80 -22.78
CA GLY A 170 -1.85 2.41 -23.65
C GLY A 170 -0.45 2.54 -23.01
N ARG A 171 -0.36 2.88 -21.72
CA ARG A 171 0.89 3.04 -20.98
C ARG A 171 1.05 1.94 -19.93
N TRP A 172 2.31 1.60 -19.67
CA TRP A 172 2.68 0.71 -18.57
C TRP A 172 3.21 1.54 -17.40
N VAL A 173 2.69 1.27 -16.20
CA VAL A 173 3.27 1.74 -14.95
C VAL A 173 3.72 0.52 -14.17
N VAL A 174 4.98 0.53 -13.74
CA VAL A 174 5.63 -0.59 -13.05
C VAL A 174 6.05 -0.14 -11.66
N TYR A 175 5.71 -0.93 -10.66
CA TYR A 175 6.28 -0.80 -9.32
C TYR A 175 7.24 -1.97 -9.08
N PRO A 176 8.56 -1.73 -9.13
CA PRO A 176 9.54 -2.77 -8.83
C PRO A 176 9.58 -3.00 -7.32
N LEU A 177 9.38 -4.26 -6.93
CA LEU A 177 9.59 -4.76 -5.58
C LEU A 177 10.67 -5.86 -5.64
N GLU A 178 11.42 -6.00 -4.57
CA GLU A 178 12.29 -7.15 -4.35
C GLU A 178 11.91 -7.81 -3.03
N ALA A 179 12.03 -9.13 -2.94
CA ALA A 179 11.92 -9.84 -1.68
C ALA A 179 13.20 -10.66 -1.45
N ARG A 180 13.74 -10.58 -0.23
CA ARG A 180 14.95 -11.31 0.18
C ARG A 180 14.56 -12.57 0.93
N VAL A 181 14.62 -13.71 0.27
CA VAL A 181 14.42 -15.02 0.91
C VAL A 181 15.56 -15.28 1.87
N ALA A 182 15.25 -15.24 3.16
CA ALA A 182 16.19 -15.51 4.24
C ALA A 182 16.39 -17.02 4.44
N SER A 183 17.47 -17.40 5.12
CA SER A 183 17.72 -18.81 5.47
C SER A 183 16.77 -19.33 6.55
N THR A 184 16.17 -18.44 7.34
CA THR A 184 15.19 -18.73 8.39
C THR A 184 13.94 -19.40 7.80
N THR A 185 13.52 -20.50 8.42
CA THR A 185 12.31 -21.24 8.05
C THR A 185 11.31 -21.16 9.20
N ALA A 186 10.11 -20.65 8.92
CA ALA A 186 9.02 -20.59 9.88
C ALA A 186 8.53 -22.01 10.24
N PRO A 187 8.18 -22.29 11.50
CA PRO A 187 7.46 -23.49 11.85
C PRO A 187 6.10 -23.55 11.13
N ALA A 188 5.63 -24.75 10.81
CA ALA A 188 4.28 -24.93 10.29
C ALA A 188 3.25 -24.52 11.34
N LEU A 189 2.30 -23.66 10.97
CA LEU A 189 1.17 -23.32 11.83
C LEU A 189 0.05 -24.34 11.66
N ARG A 190 -0.62 -24.67 12.77
CA ARG A 190 -1.98 -25.22 12.72
C ARG A 190 -2.93 -24.08 12.35
N SER A 191 -4.06 -24.43 11.73
CA SER A 191 -4.99 -23.48 11.10
C SER A 191 -5.18 -22.21 11.95
N PRO A 192 -4.91 -21.01 11.41
CA PRO A 192 -4.90 -19.75 12.17
C PRO A 192 -6.33 -19.25 12.39
N ALA A 193 -7.17 -20.04 13.06
CA ALA A 193 -8.49 -19.61 13.48
C ALA A 193 -8.38 -18.54 14.58
N GLY A 194 -9.27 -17.55 14.56
CA GLY A 194 -9.47 -16.63 15.68
C GLY A 194 -9.96 -15.24 15.28
N LEU A 195 -10.37 -14.46 16.29
CA LEU A 195 -10.99 -13.17 16.09
C LEU A 195 -10.02 -12.15 15.49
N ALA A 196 -10.50 -11.48 14.45
CA ALA A 196 -9.92 -10.23 14.00
C ALA A 196 -10.47 -9.08 14.87
N PRO A 197 -9.63 -8.19 15.41
CA PRO A 197 -10.05 -6.95 16.09
C PRO A 197 -10.99 -6.11 15.24
N GLY A 198 -11.74 -5.17 15.82
CA GLY A 198 -12.76 -4.41 15.07
C GLY A 198 -12.22 -3.73 13.81
N ILE A 199 -13.04 -3.60 12.76
CA ILE A 199 -12.62 -2.97 11.50
C ILE A 199 -12.12 -1.53 11.68
N ALA A 200 -12.67 -0.80 12.66
CA ALA A 200 -12.28 0.56 13.01
C ALA A 200 -10.92 0.63 13.73
N GLU A 201 -10.44 -0.48 14.29
CA GLU A 201 -9.14 -0.50 14.95
C GLU A 201 -8.00 -0.30 13.95
N ARG A 202 -6.82 0.10 14.46
CA ARG A 202 -5.61 0.23 13.67
C ARG A 202 -5.23 -1.12 13.03
N SER A 203 -4.66 -1.09 11.84
CA SER A 203 -4.36 -2.28 11.04
C SER A 203 -3.41 -3.30 11.70
N ASP A 204 -2.66 -2.90 12.72
CA ASP A 204 -1.77 -3.74 13.52
C ASP A 204 -2.45 -4.35 14.75
N ALA A 205 -3.70 -4.00 15.05
CA ALA A 205 -4.47 -4.64 16.12
C ALA A 205 -4.42 -6.18 16.06
N PRO A 206 -4.51 -6.85 14.87
CA PRO A 206 -4.44 -8.30 14.78
C PRO A 206 -3.09 -8.89 15.22
N VAL A 207 -2.02 -8.08 15.23
CA VAL A 207 -0.72 -8.47 15.80
C VAL A 207 -0.88 -8.72 17.30
N PHE A 208 -1.41 -7.76 18.06
CA PHE A 208 -1.61 -7.96 19.51
C PHE A 208 -2.49 -9.17 19.81
N ALA A 209 -3.55 -9.39 19.02
CA ALA A 209 -4.39 -10.58 19.17
C ALA A 209 -3.60 -11.89 19.02
N ALA A 210 -2.64 -11.95 18.09
CA ALA A 210 -1.76 -13.10 17.88
C ALA A 210 -0.75 -13.29 19.01
N TRP A 211 -0.11 -12.20 19.48
CA TRP A 211 0.94 -12.26 20.51
C TRP A 211 0.39 -12.46 21.93
N CYS A 212 -0.81 -11.95 22.22
CA CYS A 212 -1.39 -11.91 23.56
C CYS A 212 -2.50 -12.93 23.82
N GLY A 213 -2.82 -13.78 22.84
CA GLY A 213 -3.74 -14.93 23.03
C GLY A 213 -5.23 -14.57 23.11
N ALA A 214 -5.69 -13.61 22.30
CA ALA A 214 -7.12 -13.28 22.25
C ALA A 214 -7.97 -14.44 21.68
N ALA A 215 -9.21 -14.56 22.17
CA ALA A 215 -10.13 -15.68 21.94
C ALA A 215 -10.55 -15.89 20.47
N GLU A 216 -11.06 -17.09 20.19
CA GLU A 216 -11.37 -17.59 18.86
C GLU A 216 -12.87 -17.50 18.54
N GLU A 217 -13.22 -16.97 17.36
CA GLU A 217 -14.48 -17.25 16.68
C GLU A 217 -14.26 -17.27 15.16
N HIS A 218 -15.19 -17.93 14.46
CA HIS A 218 -15.21 -18.07 13.02
C HIS A 218 -16.11 -16.99 12.39
N GLY A 219 -15.52 -16.10 11.60
CA GLY A 219 -16.27 -15.31 10.63
C GLY A 219 -16.32 -16.03 9.28
N GLU A 220 -17.45 -15.96 8.59
CA GLU A 220 -17.68 -16.69 7.32
C GLU A 220 -16.84 -16.15 6.14
N ALA A 221 -16.43 -14.87 6.16
CA ALA A 221 -15.73 -14.23 5.05
C ALA A 221 -14.25 -13.94 5.37
N LEU A 222 -13.37 -14.11 4.37
CA LEU A 222 -11.95 -13.78 4.45
C LEU A 222 -11.75 -12.25 4.52
N THR A 223 -10.94 -11.81 5.48
CA THR A 223 -10.63 -10.39 5.72
C THR A 223 -9.12 -10.13 5.76
N ALA A 224 -8.72 -8.90 5.47
CA ALA A 224 -7.33 -8.46 5.60
C ALA A 224 -6.82 -8.62 7.03
N ARG A 225 -7.66 -8.35 8.04
CA ARG A 225 -7.33 -8.53 9.45
C ARG A 225 -6.97 -9.98 9.81
N GLN A 226 -7.66 -10.96 9.22
CA GLN A 226 -7.32 -12.38 9.38
C GLN A 226 -5.97 -12.72 8.74
N LEU A 227 -5.63 -12.15 7.59
CA LEU A 227 -4.32 -12.37 6.96
C LEU A 227 -3.18 -11.72 7.74
N VAL A 228 -3.37 -10.50 8.28
CA VAL A 228 -2.40 -9.88 9.22
C VAL A 228 -2.20 -10.79 10.44
N ARG A 229 -3.29 -11.29 11.04
CA ARG A 229 -3.21 -12.20 12.20
C ARG A 229 -2.45 -13.48 11.87
N ARG A 230 -2.73 -14.10 10.72
CA ARG A 230 -1.98 -15.29 10.24
C ARG A 230 -0.49 -14.98 10.16
N ASN A 231 -0.11 -13.86 9.54
CA ASN A 231 1.29 -13.48 9.40
C ASN A 231 1.94 -13.26 10.78
N ALA A 232 1.24 -12.57 11.69
CA ALA A 232 1.71 -12.37 13.06
C ALA A 232 1.86 -13.69 13.84
N LEU A 233 0.97 -14.67 13.64
CA LEU A 233 1.12 -15.99 14.25
C LEU A 233 2.35 -16.74 13.74
N GLN A 234 2.75 -16.54 12.47
CA GLN A 234 3.98 -17.13 11.93
C GLN A 234 5.20 -16.54 12.63
N ASP A 235 5.20 -15.22 12.82
CA ASP A 235 6.24 -14.53 13.56
C ASP A 235 6.30 -14.96 15.03
N VAL A 236 5.15 -15.17 15.70
CA VAL A 236 5.08 -15.73 17.08
C VAL A 236 5.71 -17.12 17.12
N ALA A 237 5.42 -17.97 16.13
CA ALA A 237 6.02 -19.30 16.05
C ALA A 237 7.54 -19.24 15.84
N LEU A 238 8.03 -18.32 14.99
CA LEU A 238 9.46 -18.05 14.85
C LEU A 238 10.09 -17.58 16.16
N ALA A 239 9.45 -16.65 16.87
CA ALA A 239 9.96 -16.13 18.14
C ALA A 239 10.11 -17.24 19.17
N ARG A 240 9.11 -18.13 19.28
CA ARG A 240 9.16 -19.32 20.15
C ARG A 240 10.30 -20.26 19.75
N GLN A 241 10.47 -20.54 18.46
CA GLN A 241 11.59 -21.36 17.96
C GLN A 241 12.96 -20.78 18.34
N ARG A 242 13.05 -19.45 18.47
CA ARG A 242 14.28 -18.73 18.82
C ARG A 242 14.44 -18.44 20.32
N ASN A 243 13.50 -18.88 21.16
CA ASN A 243 13.45 -18.50 22.58
C ASN A 243 13.44 -16.98 22.80
N GLU A 244 12.85 -16.22 21.87
CA GLU A 244 12.67 -14.77 22.00
C GLU A 244 11.51 -14.47 22.96
N VAL A 245 11.77 -13.60 23.94
CA VAL A 245 10.77 -13.23 24.95
C VAL A 245 9.85 -12.16 24.41
N ILE A 246 8.55 -12.41 24.48
CA ILE A 246 7.51 -11.41 24.20
C ILE A 246 7.51 -10.41 25.35
N PRO A 247 7.70 -9.09 25.11
CA PRO A 247 7.59 -8.12 26.18
C PRO A 247 6.17 -8.15 26.77
N PRO A 248 5.97 -8.47 28.06
CA PRO A 248 4.64 -8.54 28.66
C PRO A 248 3.87 -7.21 28.53
N ALA A 249 4.61 -6.09 28.50
CA ALA A 249 4.09 -4.75 28.30
C ALA A 249 3.34 -4.56 26.97
N TRP A 250 3.54 -5.40 25.95
CA TRP A 250 2.76 -5.33 24.71
C TRP A 250 1.31 -5.77 24.91
N CYS A 251 1.05 -6.61 25.92
CA CYS A 251 -0.28 -7.18 26.18
C CYS A 251 -1.05 -6.42 27.27
N SER A 252 -0.35 -5.81 28.22
CA SER A 252 -0.96 -5.10 29.37
C SER A 252 -0.68 -3.60 29.40
N GLY A 253 0.18 -3.08 28.53
CA GLY A 253 0.63 -1.70 28.53
C GLY A 253 0.08 -0.86 27.36
N PRO A 254 0.52 0.41 27.26
CA PRO A 254 0.18 1.25 26.12
C PRO A 254 0.74 0.66 24.82
N LYS A 255 -0.11 0.58 23.79
CA LYS A 255 0.29 0.10 22.47
C LYS A 255 1.34 1.04 21.85
N PRO A 256 2.40 0.52 21.19
CA PRO A 256 3.34 1.33 20.44
C PRO A 256 2.66 2.28 19.43
N ALA A 257 3.29 3.42 19.16
CA ALA A 257 2.77 4.40 18.23
C ALA A 257 2.94 3.96 16.76
N GLY A 258 1.98 4.33 15.90
CA GLY A 258 1.97 4.00 14.48
C GLY A 258 1.60 2.54 14.17
N ALA A 259 1.06 2.27 12.99
CA ALA A 259 0.68 0.91 12.60
C ALA A 259 1.87 0.02 12.20
N GLU A 260 3.00 0.62 11.84
CA GLU A 260 4.16 -0.11 11.31
C GLU A 260 5.22 -0.46 12.37
N TRP A 261 4.96 -0.21 13.67
CA TRP A 261 5.90 -0.47 14.77
C TRP A 261 6.40 -1.92 14.80
N TYR A 262 5.61 -2.84 14.24
CA TYR A 262 5.86 -4.26 14.26
C TYR A 262 6.81 -4.74 13.15
N LEU A 263 6.97 -3.97 12.06
CA LEU A 263 7.83 -4.36 10.95
C LEU A 263 9.31 -4.57 11.36
N PRO A 264 9.92 -3.72 12.22
CA PRO A 264 11.26 -3.98 12.76
C PRO A 264 11.36 -5.27 13.60
N VAL A 265 10.30 -5.62 14.34
CA VAL A 265 10.26 -6.86 15.13
C VAL A 265 10.30 -8.06 14.20
N ARG A 266 9.43 -8.08 13.17
CA ARG A 266 9.44 -9.13 12.14
C ARG A 266 10.80 -9.24 11.46
N ASP A 267 11.42 -8.12 11.07
CA ASP A 267 12.73 -8.12 10.45
C ASP A 267 13.79 -8.82 11.31
N ARG A 268 13.81 -8.53 12.62
CA ARG A 268 14.71 -9.19 13.57
C ARG A 268 14.46 -10.70 13.63
N LEU A 269 13.20 -11.11 13.66
CA LEU A 269 12.80 -12.52 13.67
C LEU A 269 13.12 -13.26 12.36
N ILE A 270 13.20 -12.57 11.22
CA ILE A 270 13.52 -13.21 9.94
C ILE A 270 15.02 -13.22 9.67
N ARG A 271 15.78 -12.25 10.21
CA ARG A 271 17.23 -12.17 10.02
C ARG A 271 17.92 -13.48 10.43
N PRO A 272 18.90 -13.98 9.66
CA PRO A 272 19.67 -15.16 10.03
C PRO A 272 20.38 -14.92 11.36
N VAL A 273 20.41 -15.94 12.23
CA VAL A 273 21.33 -15.97 13.37
C VAL A 273 22.70 -16.34 12.80
N ILE A 274 23.68 -15.44 12.90
CA ILE A 274 25.07 -15.73 12.51
C ILE A 274 25.74 -16.41 13.71
N PRO A 275 26.12 -17.71 13.62
CA PRO A 275 26.84 -18.35 14.72
C PRO A 275 28.18 -17.66 14.94
N GLY A 276 28.42 -17.14 16.16
CA GLY A 276 29.70 -16.53 16.55
C GLY A 276 29.88 -15.04 16.21
N GLY A 277 28.85 -14.35 15.71
CA GLY A 277 28.91 -12.89 15.52
C GLY A 277 28.63 -12.17 16.84
N ALA A 278 29.65 -11.56 17.44
CA ALA A 278 29.41 -10.53 18.46
C ALA A 278 28.53 -9.43 17.85
N GLU A 279 27.43 -9.08 18.53
CA GLU A 279 26.71 -7.85 18.24
C GLU A 279 27.73 -6.70 18.35
N LYS A 280 27.98 -6.04 17.23
CA LYS A 280 28.63 -4.72 17.19
C LYS A 280 27.58 -3.67 16.93
#